data_AF-A0AAV6YQ43-F1
#
_entry.id   AF-A0AAV6YQ43-F1
#
_cell.length_a   1.000
_cell.length_b   1.000
_cell.length_c   1.000
_cell.angle_alpha   90.00
_cell.angle_beta   90.00
_cell.angle_gamma   90.00
#
_symmetry.space_group_name_H-M   'P 1'
#
loop_
_entity.id
_entity.type
_entity.pdbx_description
1 polymer ?
#
loop_
_entity_poly.entity_id
_entity_poly.type
_entity_poly.pdbx_seq_one_letter_code
_entity_poly.pdbx_strand_id
1 'polypeptide(L)'
;MSGFWTHKRSCKRSNKENRASAHQFGGGKKVKRRQDPLMVPGLITGHPDHHPQDPDIPLEMLQHRAVYKAYKKLVQETEEPQSWRLLEMLHALQAGKEEHKLLALVQKVLELEEIQIPQLQGLRKHLMREVSKGAISTSSITQVSRFLSMLLATSFNKFWGEMSERLKDYGVEQSGEERWARLEPLLLVLSTKMATKRLHGRRSNVYHPAQLEPSADDGATFDQALEMAAQGWPTPEVLHFLKYLQTHGPQEGLPLLENNLLCCLELRKYRNVHHARPDHGLIKRKVHIIKERFLSSQDNPVLQLSPDLVESALRDTEVAAHGDPPSIALYDPLHDWLMDSLLPFWAGFWKTWAAHSPTSAQRVPLLRVQQMLRRRLALFEVEETPLRTFHLPPVQPNPKPAAAATVTYSFSMTHGLTLKESDAQTPDPPSRRTSQTGPLPPIHPASPERTRRQHSAASHK
;
A
#
# COMPACT_ATOMS: atom_id res chain seq x y z
N MET A 1 -23.79 -32.53 44.99
CA MET A 1 -24.95 -31.81 45.56
C MET A 1 -25.53 -30.96 44.44
N SER A 2 -26.60 -31.40 43.77
CA SER A 2 -28.03 -31.30 44.18
C SER A 2 -28.54 -29.85 44.12
N GLY A 3 -29.56 -29.50 43.31
CA GLY A 3 -30.32 -30.35 42.38
C GLY A 3 -31.50 -29.57 41.74
N PHE A 4 -32.22 -30.27 40.86
CA PHE A 4 -33.62 -30.07 40.43
C PHE A 4 -34.40 -28.88 41.01
N TRP A 5 -35.16 -28.18 40.15
CA TRP A 5 -36.63 -28.11 40.32
C TRP A 5 -37.32 -28.11 38.95
N THR A 6 -38.15 -29.11 38.70
CA THR A 6 -39.06 -29.21 37.55
C THR A 6 -40.42 -28.62 37.90
N HIS A 7 -41.16 -28.07 36.93
CA HIS A 7 -42.64 -28.07 37.07
C HIS A 7 -43.40 -28.36 35.78
N LYS A 8 -44.22 -29.42 35.85
CA LYS A 8 -45.26 -29.78 34.88
C LYS A 8 -46.34 -28.68 34.79
N ARG A 9 -46.92 -28.51 33.61
CA ARG A 9 -48.39 -28.43 33.47
C ARG A 9 -48.88 -29.37 32.34
N SER A 10 -50.13 -29.78 32.47
CA SER A 10 -50.81 -30.85 31.74
C SER A 10 -52.19 -30.37 31.28
N CYS A 11 -52.93 -31.22 30.54
CA CYS A 11 -54.20 -31.00 29.83
C CYS A 11 -54.04 -30.46 28.39
N LYS A 12 -54.86 -30.89 27.41
CA LYS A 12 -56.01 -31.83 27.45
C LYS A 12 -56.25 -32.50 26.08
N ARG A 13 -56.95 -33.63 26.12
CA ARG A 13 -57.46 -34.41 24.97
C ARG A 13 -58.28 -33.56 23.98
N SER A 14 -58.22 -33.92 22.69
CA SER A 14 -59.44 -34.31 21.96
C SER A 14 -59.11 -35.41 20.94
N ASN A 15 -60.09 -36.24 20.62
CA ASN A 15 -59.97 -37.44 19.81
C ASN A 15 -61.07 -37.41 18.73
N LYS A 16 -60.75 -37.71 17.47
CA LYS A 16 -61.79 -38.02 16.46
C LYS A 16 -61.24 -38.78 15.26
N GLU A 17 -61.41 -40.10 15.27
CA GLU A 17 -61.48 -40.90 14.04
C GLU A 17 -62.71 -40.50 13.23
N ASN A 18 -62.62 -40.58 11.89
CA ASN A 18 -63.52 -41.50 11.17
C ASN A 18 -63.09 -41.79 9.71
N ARG A 19 -63.39 -43.04 9.34
CA ARG A 19 -63.67 -43.64 8.01
C ARG A 19 -64.46 -42.73 7.04
N ALA A 20 -64.64 -43.04 5.75
CA ALA A 20 -63.97 -43.88 4.73
C ALA A 20 -64.82 -43.79 3.42
N SER A 21 -64.34 -44.39 2.32
CA SER A 21 -65.10 -44.70 1.09
C SER A 21 -65.53 -43.51 0.19
N ALA A 22 -65.96 -43.69 -1.06
CA ALA A 22 -65.53 -44.57 -2.17
C ALA A 22 -66.37 -44.23 -3.43
N HIS A 23 -65.79 -44.28 -4.64
CA HIS A 23 -66.49 -44.17 -5.94
C HIS A 23 -67.23 -42.81 -6.21
N GLN A 24 -67.66 -42.42 -7.42
CA GLN A 24 -67.78 -43.12 -8.72
C GLN A 24 -67.72 -42.13 -9.92
N PHE A 25 -67.13 -42.59 -11.04
CA PHE A 25 -67.40 -42.31 -12.46
C PHE A 25 -67.94 -40.97 -13.03
N GLY A 26 -67.43 -40.66 -14.24
CA GLY A 26 -68.04 -39.77 -15.25
C GLY A 26 -67.16 -38.54 -15.55
N GLY A 27 -66.72 -38.25 -16.78
CA GLY A 27 -66.96 -38.87 -18.09
C GLY A 27 -67.02 -37.78 -19.15
N GLY A 28 -66.01 -37.64 -20.02
CA GLY A 28 -65.96 -36.53 -20.97
C GLY A 28 -64.75 -36.53 -21.92
N LYS A 29 -64.87 -37.22 -23.06
CA LYS A 29 -63.87 -37.19 -24.15
C LYS A 29 -63.92 -35.84 -24.89
N LYS A 30 -62.77 -35.33 -25.36
CA LYS A 30 -62.68 -34.68 -26.69
C LYS A 30 -61.25 -34.64 -27.26
N VAL A 31 -61.19 -34.74 -28.58
CA VAL A 31 -60.06 -35.06 -29.46
C VAL A 31 -60.27 -34.18 -30.71
N LYS A 32 -59.29 -33.56 -31.39
CA LYS A 32 -58.02 -34.08 -31.95
C LYS A 32 -57.10 -32.90 -32.34
N ARG A 33 -55.76 -32.99 -32.18
CA ARG A 33 -54.79 -32.71 -33.27
C ARG A 33 -53.30 -32.86 -32.88
N ARG A 34 -52.56 -33.58 -33.71
CA ARG A 34 -51.09 -33.47 -33.91
C ARG A 34 -50.82 -32.42 -34.99
N GLN A 35 -49.70 -31.72 -34.91
CA GLN A 35 -48.86 -31.36 -36.07
C GLN A 35 -47.53 -30.71 -35.62
N ASP A 36 -46.44 -31.47 -35.74
CA ASP A 36 -45.13 -30.97 -36.18
C ASP A 36 -45.05 -31.15 -37.72
N PRO A 37 -44.00 -30.72 -38.47
CA PRO A 37 -42.80 -29.94 -38.09
C PRO A 37 -42.47 -28.75 -39.06
N LEU A 38 -41.34 -28.07 -38.80
CA LEU A 38 -40.41 -27.41 -39.75
C LEU A 38 -40.90 -26.29 -40.71
N MET A 39 -40.30 -25.10 -40.60
CA MET A 39 -39.81 -24.29 -41.73
C MET A 39 -38.84 -23.17 -41.27
N VAL A 40 -37.77 -22.94 -42.03
CA VAL A 40 -36.71 -21.92 -41.85
C VAL A 40 -36.47 -21.28 -43.23
N PRO A 41 -36.46 -19.94 -43.36
CA PRO A 41 -35.25 -19.24 -43.88
C PRO A 41 -35.09 -17.78 -43.37
N GLY A 42 -33.94 -17.11 -43.44
CA GLY A 42 -32.57 -17.50 -43.86
C GLY A 42 -31.72 -16.32 -44.35
N LEU A 43 -30.38 -16.46 -44.33
CA LEU A 43 -29.35 -15.66 -45.04
C LEU A 43 -29.23 -14.13 -44.71
N ILE A 44 -28.10 -13.40 -44.82
CA ILE A 44 -26.86 -13.49 -45.62
C ILE A 44 -25.58 -13.09 -44.82
N THR A 45 -24.49 -13.81 -45.11
CA THR A 45 -23.01 -13.66 -44.89
C THR A 45 -22.37 -12.42 -44.23
N GLY A 46 -21.29 -12.67 -43.47
CA GLY A 46 -20.18 -11.73 -43.25
C GLY A 46 -19.15 -12.18 -42.21
N HIS A 47 -18.05 -12.81 -42.62
CA HIS A 47 -16.85 -13.04 -41.80
C HIS A 47 -15.72 -12.10 -42.31
N PRO A 48 -14.76 -11.68 -41.46
CA PRO A 48 -13.80 -12.63 -40.87
C PRO A 48 -13.58 -12.48 -39.35
N ASP A 49 -12.98 -13.53 -38.78
CA ASP A 49 -12.08 -13.49 -37.61
C ASP A 49 -12.50 -12.72 -36.35
N HIS A 50 -13.63 -13.14 -35.77
CA HIS A 50 -13.71 -13.20 -34.32
C HIS A 50 -13.99 -14.62 -33.86
N HIS A 51 -12.97 -15.22 -33.23
CA HIS A 51 -13.11 -16.43 -32.42
C HIS A 51 -14.18 -16.15 -31.35
N PRO A 52 -15.28 -16.91 -31.27
CA PRO A 52 -16.18 -16.79 -30.13
C PRO A 52 -15.40 -17.24 -28.89
N GLN A 53 -15.08 -16.30 -28.00
CA GLN A 53 -14.56 -16.65 -26.69
C GLN A 53 -15.67 -17.33 -25.91
N ASP A 54 -15.51 -18.64 -25.70
CA ASP A 54 -16.42 -19.41 -24.86
C ASP A 54 -16.45 -18.80 -23.45
N PRO A 55 -17.61 -18.35 -22.94
CA PRO A 55 -17.69 -17.61 -21.67
C PRO A 55 -17.36 -18.46 -20.44
N ASP A 56 -17.31 -19.78 -20.58
CA ASP A 56 -17.07 -20.74 -19.49
C ASP A 56 -15.56 -20.99 -19.22
N ILE A 57 -14.67 -20.78 -20.20
CA ILE A 57 -13.21 -21.07 -20.08
C ILE A 57 -12.53 -20.37 -18.88
N PRO A 58 -12.77 -19.07 -18.59
CA PRO A 58 -12.11 -18.43 -17.45
C PRO A 58 -12.55 -19.05 -16.11
N LEU A 59 -13.79 -19.50 -16.00
CA LEU A 59 -14.37 -19.94 -14.73
C LEU A 59 -13.79 -21.28 -14.25
N GLU A 60 -13.32 -22.11 -15.18
CA GLU A 60 -12.56 -23.32 -14.89
C GLU A 60 -11.22 -23.00 -14.19
N MET A 61 -10.61 -21.84 -14.48
CA MET A 61 -9.36 -21.40 -13.84
C MET A 61 -9.48 -21.23 -12.32
N LEU A 62 -10.69 -21.01 -11.77
CA LEU A 62 -10.91 -20.96 -10.32
C LEU A 62 -10.67 -22.31 -9.62
N GLN A 63 -10.67 -23.43 -10.36
CA GLN A 63 -10.33 -24.74 -9.81
C GLN A 63 -8.83 -24.84 -9.48
N HIS A 64 -7.97 -24.07 -10.15
CA HIS A 64 -6.54 -24.03 -9.83
C HIS A 64 -6.25 -23.22 -8.56
N ARG A 65 -5.69 -23.89 -7.56
CA ARG A 65 -5.37 -23.32 -6.23
C ARG A 65 -4.60 -22.00 -6.27
N ALA A 66 -3.66 -21.84 -7.21
CA ALA A 66 -2.86 -20.62 -7.34
C ALA A 66 -3.69 -19.42 -7.82
N VAL A 67 -4.53 -19.63 -8.84
CA VAL A 67 -5.44 -18.61 -9.38
C VAL A 67 -6.52 -18.26 -8.35
N TYR A 68 -7.11 -19.27 -7.69
CA TYR A 68 -8.03 -19.06 -6.58
C TYR A 68 -7.40 -18.19 -5.47
N LYS A 69 -6.17 -18.49 -5.01
CA LYS A 69 -5.47 -17.66 -4.01
C LYS A 69 -5.26 -16.22 -4.47
N ALA A 70 -4.84 -16.02 -5.72
CA ALA A 70 -4.60 -14.69 -6.28
C ALA A 70 -5.88 -13.87 -6.39
N TYR A 71 -6.98 -14.48 -6.86
CA TYR A 71 -8.31 -13.87 -6.92
C TYR A 71 -8.88 -13.60 -5.54
N LYS A 72 -8.81 -14.59 -4.63
CA LYS A 72 -9.21 -14.50 -3.22
C LYS A 72 -8.59 -13.26 -2.57
N LYS A 73 -7.27 -13.08 -2.72
CA LYS A 73 -6.55 -11.92 -2.20
C LYS A 73 -7.06 -10.59 -2.78
N LEU A 74 -7.29 -10.52 -4.09
CA LEU A 74 -7.82 -9.32 -4.73
C LEU A 74 -9.23 -8.98 -4.20
N VAL A 75 -10.13 -9.96 -4.12
CA VAL A 75 -11.49 -9.79 -3.62
C VAL A 75 -11.49 -9.29 -2.16
N GLN A 76 -10.61 -9.81 -1.30
CA GLN A 76 -10.43 -9.30 0.08
C GLN A 76 -9.97 -7.84 0.13
N GLU A 77 -9.12 -7.42 -0.80
CA GLU A 77 -8.49 -6.10 -0.78
C GLU A 77 -9.31 -5.03 -1.54
N THR A 78 -10.21 -5.39 -2.47
CA THR A 78 -10.88 -4.40 -3.36
C THR A 78 -12.38 -4.50 -3.54
N GLU A 79 -12.99 -5.67 -3.40
CA GLU A 79 -14.40 -5.89 -3.78
C GLU A 79 -15.34 -5.82 -2.56
N GLU A 80 -16.66 -5.85 -2.80
CA GLU A 80 -17.63 -5.79 -1.71
C GLU A 80 -17.67 -7.08 -0.85
N PRO A 81 -18.07 -6.99 0.44
CA PRO A 81 -18.13 -8.14 1.35
C PRO A 81 -19.00 -9.30 0.87
N GLN A 82 -19.94 -9.06 -0.05
CA GLN A 82 -20.80 -10.08 -0.63
C GLN A 82 -20.05 -10.96 -1.63
N SER A 83 -19.27 -10.38 -2.54
CA SER A 83 -18.40 -11.11 -3.49
C SER A 83 -17.41 -12.02 -2.75
N TRP A 84 -16.91 -11.55 -1.59
CA TRP A 84 -16.11 -12.37 -0.69
C TRP A 84 -16.85 -13.60 -0.18
N ARG A 85 -18.04 -13.42 0.40
CA ARG A 85 -18.86 -14.51 0.95
C ARG A 85 -19.23 -15.53 -0.13
N LEU A 86 -19.59 -15.08 -1.33
CA LEU A 86 -19.90 -15.94 -2.47
C LEU A 86 -18.69 -16.83 -2.85
N LEU A 87 -17.48 -16.26 -2.89
CA LEU A 87 -16.24 -16.99 -3.19
C LEU A 87 -15.86 -17.99 -2.10
N GLU A 88 -16.11 -17.67 -0.82
CA GLU A 88 -15.92 -18.63 0.28
C GLU A 88 -16.92 -19.78 0.22
N MET A 89 -18.21 -19.51 -0.06
CA MET A 89 -19.23 -20.55 -0.18
C MET A 89 -18.98 -21.48 -1.36
N LEU A 90 -18.60 -20.95 -2.53
CA LEU A 90 -18.25 -21.76 -3.70
C LEU A 90 -17.08 -22.71 -3.40
N HIS A 91 -16.01 -22.20 -2.79
CA HIS A 91 -14.85 -23.02 -2.44
C HIS A 91 -15.17 -24.06 -1.36
N ALA A 92 -16.00 -23.70 -0.36
CA ALA A 92 -16.42 -24.62 0.69
C ALA A 92 -17.33 -25.76 0.17
N LEU A 93 -18.17 -25.48 -0.84
CA LEU A 93 -18.98 -26.50 -1.52
C LEU A 93 -18.11 -27.46 -2.35
N GLN A 94 -17.09 -26.94 -3.05
CA GLN A 94 -16.14 -27.76 -3.82
C GLN A 94 -15.23 -28.62 -2.93
N ALA A 95 -14.87 -28.15 -1.73
CA ALA A 95 -14.02 -28.88 -0.78
C ALA A 95 -14.80 -29.80 0.19
N GLY A 96 -16.13 -29.62 0.30
CA GLY A 96 -16.96 -30.28 1.31
C GLY A 96 -17.20 -31.76 1.03
N LYS A 97 -16.70 -32.64 1.91
CA LYS A 97 -16.99 -34.09 1.91
C LYS A 97 -18.01 -34.53 2.96
N GLU A 98 -18.37 -33.65 3.90
CA GLU A 98 -19.29 -33.95 5.01
C GLU A 98 -20.68 -33.38 4.73
N GLU A 99 -21.70 -34.24 4.70
CA GLU A 99 -23.09 -33.87 4.37
C GLU A 99 -23.65 -32.76 5.28
N HIS A 100 -23.36 -32.79 6.58
CA HIS A 100 -23.81 -31.74 7.51
C HIS A 100 -23.20 -30.36 7.22
N LYS A 101 -21.96 -30.30 6.74
CA LYS A 101 -21.32 -29.03 6.32
C LYS A 101 -21.93 -28.53 5.01
N LEU A 102 -22.22 -29.43 4.07
CA LEU A 102 -22.91 -29.11 2.81
C LEU A 102 -24.34 -28.60 3.06
N LEU A 103 -25.07 -29.19 4.02
CA LEU A 103 -26.38 -28.70 4.48
C LEU A 103 -26.33 -27.27 5.01
N ALA A 104 -25.39 -26.97 5.91
CA ALA A 104 -25.21 -25.64 6.44
C ALA A 104 -24.81 -24.61 5.35
N LEU A 105 -24.04 -25.02 4.33
CA LEU A 105 -23.67 -24.16 3.21
C LEU A 105 -24.85 -23.87 2.27
N VAL A 106 -25.64 -24.88 1.89
CA VAL A 106 -26.83 -24.68 1.06
C VAL A 106 -27.90 -23.86 1.78
N GLN A 107 -28.01 -24.00 3.10
CA GLN A 107 -28.88 -23.14 3.91
C GLN A 107 -28.46 -21.66 3.85
N LYS A 108 -27.16 -21.35 3.94
CA LYS A 108 -26.63 -19.99 3.72
C LYS A 108 -26.85 -19.47 2.31
N VAL A 109 -26.78 -20.35 1.29
CA VAL A 109 -27.12 -19.97 -0.09
C VAL A 109 -28.60 -19.62 -0.24
N LEU A 110 -29.49 -20.28 0.51
CA LEU A 110 -30.92 -19.97 0.54
C LEU A 110 -31.27 -18.64 1.23
N GLU A 111 -30.33 -18.07 2.00
CA GLU A 111 -30.44 -16.76 2.66
C GLU A 111 -30.00 -15.60 1.74
N LEU A 112 -29.36 -15.87 0.59
CA LEU A 112 -28.96 -14.85 -0.38
C LEU A 112 -30.17 -14.17 -1.04
N GLU A 113 -30.07 -12.85 -1.26
CA GLU A 113 -31.11 -12.11 -1.98
C GLU A 113 -31.18 -12.51 -3.46
N GLU A 114 -30.04 -12.87 -4.04
CA GLU A 114 -29.92 -13.29 -5.45
C GLU A 114 -30.71 -14.57 -5.75
N ILE A 115 -30.89 -15.49 -4.78
CA ILE A 115 -31.67 -16.71 -5.00
C ILE A 115 -33.19 -16.49 -4.93
N GLN A 116 -33.62 -15.29 -4.54
CA GLN A 116 -35.04 -14.94 -4.43
C GLN A 116 -35.65 -14.50 -5.77
N ILE A 117 -34.79 -14.17 -6.75
CA ILE A 117 -35.16 -13.77 -8.11
C ILE A 117 -36.16 -14.78 -8.72
N PRO A 118 -37.25 -14.33 -9.39
CA PRO A 118 -38.31 -15.22 -9.90
C PRO A 118 -37.82 -16.40 -10.75
N GLN A 119 -36.77 -16.20 -11.53
CA GLN A 119 -36.15 -17.20 -12.40
C GLN A 119 -35.51 -18.38 -11.63
N LEU A 120 -35.09 -18.16 -10.38
CA LEU A 120 -34.42 -19.15 -9.53
C LEU A 120 -35.34 -19.81 -8.50
N GLN A 121 -36.63 -19.45 -8.49
CA GLN A 121 -37.65 -20.02 -7.59
C GLN A 121 -37.78 -21.55 -7.73
N GLY A 122 -37.51 -22.12 -8.91
CA GLY A 122 -37.45 -23.56 -9.13
C GLY A 122 -36.33 -24.24 -8.32
N LEU A 123 -35.10 -23.71 -8.43
CA LEU A 123 -33.93 -24.15 -7.66
C LEU A 123 -34.18 -23.97 -6.16
N ARG A 124 -34.66 -22.79 -5.73
CA ARG A 124 -34.99 -22.51 -4.32
C ARG A 124 -35.98 -23.54 -3.74
N LYS A 125 -37.07 -23.83 -4.45
CA LYS A 125 -38.06 -24.85 -4.03
C LYS A 125 -37.53 -26.28 -4.07
N HIS A 126 -36.51 -26.57 -4.89
CA HIS A 126 -35.84 -27.86 -4.87
C HIS A 126 -34.92 -28.01 -3.66
N LEU A 127 -34.05 -27.03 -3.42
CA LEU A 127 -33.10 -27.01 -2.30
C LEU A 127 -33.82 -27.01 -0.95
N MET A 128 -34.88 -26.21 -0.77
CA MET A 128 -35.67 -26.23 0.48
C MET A 128 -36.26 -27.62 0.79
N ARG A 129 -36.64 -28.40 -0.23
CA ARG A 129 -37.16 -29.78 -0.07
C ARG A 129 -36.08 -30.82 0.22
N GLU A 130 -34.82 -30.54 -0.12
CA GLU A 130 -33.67 -31.39 0.22
C GLU A 130 -33.14 -31.07 1.62
N VAL A 131 -32.97 -29.77 1.93
CA VAL A 131 -32.63 -29.30 3.29
C VAL A 131 -33.65 -29.77 4.32
N SER A 132 -34.96 -29.73 4.04
CA SER A 132 -35.99 -30.26 4.96
C SER A 132 -35.97 -31.78 5.14
N LYS A 133 -35.28 -32.52 4.27
CA LYS A 133 -35.06 -33.98 4.39
C LYS A 133 -33.73 -34.31 5.07
N GLY A 134 -32.89 -33.32 5.34
CA GLY A 134 -31.57 -33.53 5.95
C GLY A 134 -30.56 -34.21 5.02
N ALA A 135 -30.74 -34.15 3.70
CA ALA A 135 -29.79 -34.70 2.71
C ALA A 135 -29.85 -33.90 1.41
N ILE A 136 -28.70 -33.65 0.78
CA ILE A 136 -28.58 -32.88 -0.47
C ILE A 136 -28.03 -33.78 -1.58
N SER A 137 -28.62 -33.70 -2.77
CA SER A 137 -28.12 -34.45 -3.93
C SER A 137 -26.88 -33.81 -4.54
N THR A 138 -26.00 -34.63 -5.13
CA THR A 138 -24.83 -34.15 -5.91
C THR A 138 -25.25 -33.25 -7.09
N SER A 139 -26.43 -33.51 -7.66
CA SER A 139 -27.09 -32.63 -8.64
C SER A 139 -27.34 -31.23 -8.07
N SER A 140 -27.96 -31.12 -6.88
CA SER A 140 -28.18 -29.84 -6.20
C SER A 140 -26.87 -29.10 -5.90
N ILE A 141 -25.82 -29.80 -5.43
CA ILE A 141 -24.50 -29.19 -5.19
C ILE A 141 -23.92 -28.61 -6.49
N THR A 142 -24.07 -29.33 -7.59
CA THR A 142 -23.61 -28.89 -8.92
C THR A 142 -24.40 -27.66 -9.40
N GLN A 143 -25.72 -27.65 -9.23
CA GLN A 143 -26.59 -26.51 -9.57
C GLN A 143 -26.28 -25.26 -8.73
N VAL A 144 -26.09 -25.44 -7.41
CA VAL A 144 -25.68 -24.36 -6.50
C VAL A 144 -24.29 -23.82 -6.85
N SER A 145 -23.33 -24.70 -7.15
CA SER A 145 -21.99 -24.30 -7.56
C SER A 145 -22.04 -23.50 -8.87
N ARG A 146 -22.81 -23.95 -9.88
CA ARG A 146 -23.03 -23.20 -11.13
C ARG A 146 -23.67 -21.83 -10.89
N PHE A 147 -24.64 -21.74 -9.98
CA PHE A 147 -25.28 -20.48 -9.60
C PHE A 147 -24.28 -19.49 -8.96
N LEU A 148 -23.50 -19.94 -7.96
CA LEU A 148 -22.49 -19.10 -7.31
C LEU A 148 -21.38 -18.68 -8.29
N SER A 149 -20.95 -19.59 -9.16
CA SER A 149 -19.97 -19.28 -10.21
C SER A 149 -20.52 -18.24 -11.20
N MET A 150 -21.79 -18.31 -11.60
CA MET A 150 -22.44 -17.32 -12.46
C MET A 150 -22.49 -15.92 -11.81
N LEU A 151 -22.73 -15.82 -10.49
CA LEU A 151 -22.65 -14.54 -9.77
C LEU A 151 -21.23 -13.97 -9.74
N LEU A 152 -20.21 -14.82 -9.68
CA LEU A 152 -18.80 -14.44 -9.66
C LEU A 152 -18.20 -14.24 -11.06
N ALA A 153 -18.87 -14.67 -12.13
CA ALA A 153 -18.31 -14.69 -13.48
C ALA A 153 -17.88 -13.30 -13.98
N THR A 154 -18.70 -12.27 -13.77
CA THR A 154 -18.39 -10.90 -14.22
C THR A 154 -17.16 -10.32 -13.53
N SER A 155 -17.03 -10.48 -12.21
CA SER A 155 -15.88 -9.98 -11.44
C SER A 155 -14.63 -10.83 -11.67
N PHE A 156 -14.78 -12.15 -11.84
CA PHE A 156 -13.68 -13.04 -12.19
C PHE A 156 -13.15 -12.78 -13.59
N ASN A 157 -14.01 -12.64 -14.61
CA ASN A 157 -13.57 -12.38 -15.99
C ASN A 157 -12.82 -11.05 -16.10
N LYS A 158 -13.27 -10.01 -15.38
CA LYS A 158 -12.56 -8.73 -15.27
C LYS A 158 -11.20 -8.87 -14.56
N PHE A 159 -11.11 -9.70 -13.52
CA PHE A 159 -9.83 -10.03 -12.88
C PHE A 159 -8.91 -10.78 -13.83
N TRP A 160 -9.40 -11.82 -14.50
CA TRP A 160 -8.59 -12.71 -15.32
C TRP A 160 -8.09 -12.01 -16.58
N GLY A 161 -8.89 -11.14 -17.20
CA GLY A 161 -8.44 -10.27 -18.30
C GLY A 161 -7.33 -9.31 -17.87
N GLU A 162 -7.46 -8.62 -16.73
CA GLU A 162 -6.38 -7.74 -16.24
C GLU A 162 -5.13 -8.54 -15.82
N MET A 163 -5.29 -9.75 -15.28
CA MET A 163 -4.18 -10.64 -14.91
C MET A 163 -3.49 -11.23 -16.15
N SER A 164 -4.22 -11.64 -17.18
CA SER A 164 -3.66 -12.26 -18.38
C SER A 164 -2.85 -11.26 -19.22
N GLU A 165 -3.34 -10.04 -19.41
CA GLU A 165 -2.56 -8.96 -20.04
C GLU A 165 -1.27 -8.69 -19.24
N ARG A 166 -1.37 -8.57 -17.91
CA ARG A 166 -0.18 -8.41 -17.07
C ARG A 166 0.77 -9.61 -17.12
N LEU A 167 0.32 -10.83 -17.39
CA LEU A 167 1.21 -11.98 -17.56
C LEU A 167 1.95 -11.94 -18.90
N LYS A 168 1.29 -11.45 -19.98
CA LYS A 168 1.94 -11.18 -21.27
C LYS A 168 3.07 -10.15 -21.14
N ASP A 169 2.88 -9.10 -20.33
CA ASP A 169 3.93 -8.09 -20.06
C ASP A 169 5.23 -8.68 -19.49
N TYR A 170 5.16 -9.85 -18.82
CA TYR A 170 6.33 -10.57 -18.26
C TYR A 170 6.74 -11.76 -19.15
N GLY A 171 6.25 -11.85 -20.39
CA GLY A 171 6.57 -12.91 -21.34
C GLY A 171 5.99 -14.29 -20.98
N VAL A 172 4.95 -14.35 -20.14
CA VAL A 172 4.33 -15.61 -19.70
C VAL A 172 3.15 -15.97 -20.61
N GLU A 173 3.43 -16.76 -21.65
CA GLU A 173 2.38 -17.36 -22.49
C GLU A 173 1.66 -18.50 -21.75
N GLN A 174 0.32 -18.49 -21.83
CA GLN A 174 -0.54 -19.43 -21.09
C GLN A 174 -0.56 -20.81 -21.76
N SER A 175 0.38 -21.68 -21.39
CA SER A 175 0.39 -23.09 -21.82
C SER A 175 0.80 -24.05 -20.70
N GLY A 176 -0.14 -24.90 -20.27
CA GLY A 176 0.07 -26.08 -19.40
C GLY A 176 -0.30 -25.90 -17.91
N GLU A 177 -1.11 -26.82 -17.39
CA GLU A 177 -1.57 -26.83 -15.98
C GLU A 177 -0.42 -26.91 -14.95
N GLU A 178 0.64 -27.63 -15.27
CA GLU A 178 1.79 -27.86 -14.39
C GLU A 178 2.56 -26.57 -14.03
N ARG A 179 2.36 -25.49 -14.79
CA ARG A 179 3.04 -24.21 -14.56
C ARG A 179 2.39 -23.35 -13.47
N TRP A 180 1.11 -23.56 -13.13
CA TRP A 180 0.38 -22.68 -12.21
C TRP A 180 0.95 -22.63 -10.79
N ALA A 181 1.45 -23.75 -10.28
CA ALA A 181 2.09 -23.78 -8.95
C ALA A 181 3.40 -22.97 -8.92
N ARG A 182 4.18 -22.98 -10.01
CA ARG A 182 5.42 -22.19 -10.14
C ARG A 182 5.13 -20.70 -10.32
N LEU A 183 4.00 -20.37 -10.95
CA LEU A 183 3.53 -19.00 -11.14
C LEU A 183 2.84 -18.39 -9.91
N GLU A 184 2.52 -19.18 -8.87
CA GLU A 184 1.82 -18.69 -7.67
C GLU A 184 2.45 -17.42 -7.04
N PRO A 185 3.78 -17.31 -6.85
CA PRO A 185 4.40 -16.10 -6.29
C PRO A 185 4.19 -14.88 -7.20
N LEU A 186 4.30 -15.05 -8.52
CA LEU A 186 4.09 -13.98 -9.50
C LEU A 186 2.62 -13.53 -9.50
N LEU A 187 1.67 -14.48 -9.53
CA LEU A 187 0.23 -14.19 -9.46
C LEU A 187 -0.14 -13.42 -8.19
N LEU A 188 0.47 -13.74 -7.04
CA LEU A 188 0.24 -13.03 -5.76
C LEU A 188 0.86 -11.63 -5.73
N VAL A 189 2.01 -11.42 -6.40
CA VAL A 189 2.62 -10.09 -6.55
C VAL A 189 1.78 -9.23 -7.51
N LEU A 190 1.34 -9.80 -8.63
CA LEU A 190 0.48 -9.13 -9.60
C LEU A 190 -0.89 -8.81 -9.00
N SER A 191 -1.51 -9.72 -8.23
CA SER A 191 -2.80 -9.44 -7.59
C SER A 191 -2.70 -8.32 -6.55
N THR A 192 -1.61 -8.21 -5.78
CA THR A 192 -1.37 -7.04 -4.92
C THR A 192 -1.08 -5.76 -5.71
N LYS A 193 -0.37 -5.82 -6.85
CA LYS A 193 -0.23 -4.66 -7.77
C LYS A 193 -1.58 -4.23 -8.38
N MET A 194 -2.49 -5.17 -8.63
CA MET A 194 -3.85 -4.90 -9.08
C MET A 194 -4.70 -4.32 -7.95
N ALA A 195 -4.62 -4.90 -6.76
CA ALA A 195 -5.37 -4.46 -5.58
C ALA A 195 -4.99 -3.03 -5.19
N THR A 196 -3.69 -2.76 -5.07
CA THR A 196 -3.17 -1.41 -4.87
C THR A 196 -3.61 -0.49 -6.01
N LYS A 197 -3.48 -0.84 -7.30
CA LYS A 197 -3.97 0.00 -8.40
C LYS A 197 -5.47 0.30 -8.31
N ARG A 198 -6.33 -0.66 -7.92
CA ARG A 198 -7.78 -0.46 -7.76
C ARG A 198 -8.11 0.40 -6.55
N LEU A 199 -7.42 0.21 -5.42
CA LEU A 199 -7.56 1.07 -4.24
C LEU A 199 -7.09 2.50 -4.51
N HIS A 200 -5.99 2.68 -5.24
CA HIS A 200 -5.52 4.01 -5.66
C HIS A 200 -6.40 4.60 -6.77
N GLY A 201 -6.94 3.80 -7.68
CA GLY A 201 -7.88 4.25 -8.73
C GLY A 201 -9.23 4.68 -8.17
N ARG A 202 -9.76 3.97 -7.17
CA ARG A 202 -10.95 4.37 -6.40
C ARG A 202 -10.72 5.65 -5.58
N ARG A 203 -9.46 5.96 -5.23
CA ARG A 203 -9.03 7.24 -4.65
C ARG A 203 -8.72 8.31 -5.70
N SER A 204 -8.35 7.93 -6.92
CA SER A 204 -8.02 8.83 -8.04
C SER A 204 -9.24 9.44 -8.73
N ASN A 205 -10.45 8.99 -8.37
CA ASN A 205 -11.71 9.65 -8.72
C ASN A 205 -12.14 10.67 -7.65
N VAL A 206 -11.31 10.89 -6.62
CA VAL A 206 -11.36 12.07 -5.77
C VAL A 206 -10.49 13.13 -6.44
N TYR A 207 -11.00 14.36 -6.49
CA TYR A 207 -10.38 15.57 -7.02
C TYR A 207 -8.85 15.64 -6.81
N HIS A 208 -8.16 16.17 -7.83
CA HIS A 208 -6.70 16.35 -7.83
C HIS A 208 -6.26 17.08 -6.54
N PRO A 209 -5.21 16.65 -5.83
CA PRO A 209 -4.85 17.20 -4.52
C PRO A 209 -4.70 18.72 -4.46
N ALA A 210 -4.11 19.34 -5.48
CA ALA A 210 -3.97 20.80 -5.58
C ALA A 210 -5.23 21.55 -6.08
N GLN A 211 -6.28 20.85 -6.52
CA GLN A 211 -7.51 21.44 -7.08
C GLN A 211 -8.69 21.48 -6.09
N LEU A 212 -8.46 21.08 -4.84
CA LEU A 212 -9.45 21.22 -3.77
C LEU A 212 -9.39 22.63 -3.20
N GLU A 213 -10.48 23.39 -3.35
CA GLU A 213 -10.67 24.63 -2.59
C GLU A 213 -10.69 24.29 -1.09
N PRO A 214 -9.73 24.80 -0.29
CA PRO A 214 -9.68 24.54 1.13
C PRO A 214 -10.79 25.34 1.85
N SER A 215 -11.44 24.70 2.83
CA SER A 215 -12.41 25.37 3.69
C SER A 215 -11.71 26.06 4.87
N ALA A 216 -12.43 26.94 5.58
CA ALA A 216 -11.93 27.55 6.81
C ALA A 216 -11.63 26.52 7.92
N ASP A 217 -12.31 25.37 7.90
CA ASP A 217 -12.08 24.26 8.84
C ASP A 217 -10.79 23.48 8.49
N ASP A 218 -10.49 23.33 7.20
CA ASP A 218 -9.19 22.77 6.75
C ASP A 218 -8.03 23.66 7.23
N GLY A 219 -8.21 24.99 7.23
CA GLY A 219 -7.25 25.93 7.81
C GLY A 219 -7.04 25.75 9.31
N ALA A 220 -8.13 25.76 10.08
CA ALA A 220 -8.08 25.62 11.54
C ALA A 220 -7.48 24.26 11.98
N THR A 221 -7.85 23.17 11.31
CA THR A 221 -7.29 21.84 11.58
C THR A 221 -5.80 21.75 11.22
N PHE A 222 -5.37 22.37 10.11
CA PHE A 222 -3.96 22.38 9.73
C PHE A 222 -3.11 23.18 10.74
N ASP A 223 -3.57 24.38 11.12
CA ASP A 223 -2.93 25.20 12.16
C ASP A 223 -2.79 24.44 13.49
N GLN A 224 -3.84 23.72 13.89
CA GLN A 224 -3.82 22.89 15.11
C GLN A 224 -2.82 21.73 15.00
N ALA A 225 -2.77 21.04 13.85
CA ALA A 225 -1.83 19.96 13.61
C ALA A 225 -0.37 20.45 13.60
N LEU A 226 -0.10 21.62 13.02
CA LEU A 226 1.21 22.28 13.05
C LEU A 226 1.61 22.69 14.47
N GLU A 227 0.71 23.29 15.25
CA GLU A 227 0.98 23.67 16.64
C GLU A 227 1.37 22.46 17.49
N MET A 228 0.59 21.38 17.41
CA MET A 228 0.87 20.14 18.14
C MET A 228 2.19 19.50 17.71
N ALA A 229 2.54 19.54 16.42
CA ALA A 229 3.80 19.03 15.90
C ALA A 229 5.01 19.94 16.22
N ALA A 230 4.80 21.24 16.43
CA ALA A 230 5.85 22.20 16.78
C ALA A 230 6.34 22.05 18.24
N GLN A 231 5.50 21.53 19.14
CA GLN A 231 5.82 21.30 20.56
C GLN A 231 6.93 20.24 20.79
N GLY A 232 7.30 19.45 19.79
CA GLY A 232 8.36 18.45 19.93
C GLY A 232 8.58 17.60 18.68
N TRP A 233 8.24 16.31 18.79
CA TRP A 233 8.30 15.38 17.66
C TRP A 233 7.03 15.49 16.81
N PRO A 234 7.12 15.47 15.46
CA PRO A 234 5.93 15.55 14.61
C PRO A 234 4.92 14.44 14.91
N THR A 235 3.63 14.79 14.94
CA THR A 235 2.53 13.86 15.20
C THR A 235 2.43 12.81 14.08
N PRO A 236 1.83 11.62 14.34
CA PRO A 236 1.63 10.61 13.29
C PRO A 236 0.89 11.19 12.08
N GLU A 237 -0.12 12.03 12.32
CA GLU A 237 -0.89 12.79 11.34
C GLU A 237 0.00 13.66 10.44
N VAL A 238 0.84 14.54 11.02
CA VAL A 238 1.78 15.38 10.26
C VAL A 238 2.83 14.54 9.52
N LEU A 239 3.26 13.39 10.06
CA LEU A 239 4.14 12.45 9.35
C LEU A 239 3.44 11.76 8.17
N HIS A 240 2.15 11.47 8.29
CA HIS A 240 1.33 10.95 7.19
C HIS A 240 1.09 12.01 6.13
N PHE A 241 0.86 13.27 6.51
CA PHE A 241 0.79 14.39 5.59
C PHE A 241 2.14 14.62 4.88
N LEU A 242 3.27 14.58 5.60
CA LEU A 242 4.60 14.66 5.00
C LEU A 242 4.83 13.57 3.93
N LYS A 243 4.36 12.34 4.19
CA LYS A 243 4.39 11.25 3.20
C LYS A 243 3.42 11.48 2.03
N TYR A 244 2.26 12.09 2.29
CA TYR A 244 1.28 12.46 1.27
C TYR A 244 1.88 13.49 0.30
N LEU A 245 2.49 14.57 0.81
CA LEU A 245 3.23 15.55 0.01
C LEU A 245 4.36 14.89 -0.81
N GLN A 246 5.15 14.00 -0.20
CA GLN A 246 6.19 13.24 -0.91
C GLN A 246 5.68 12.36 -2.06
N THR A 247 4.37 12.09 -2.12
CA THR A 247 3.72 11.27 -3.15
C THR A 247 3.01 12.13 -4.20
N HIS A 248 2.32 13.19 -3.76
CA HIS A 248 1.45 14.01 -4.60
C HIS A 248 2.10 15.30 -5.11
N GLY A 249 2.98 15.95 -4.34
CA GLY A 249 3.71 17.13 -4.80
C GLY A 249 4.42 16.91 -6.16
N PRO A 250 5.21 15.84 -6.36
CA PRO A 250 5.82 15.54 -7.65
C PRO A 250 4.83 15.34 -8.82
N GLN A 251 3.57 14.98 -8.54
CA GLN A 251 2.53 14.79 -9.57
C GLN A 251 1.98 16.13 -10.08
N GLU A 252 2.15 17.19 -9.29
CA GLU A 252 1.68 18.56 -9.53
C GLU A 252 2.82 19.47 -10.06
N GLY A 253 4.00 18.90 -10.36
CA GLY A 253 5.21 19.69 -10.67
C GLY A 253 5.90 20.29 -9.43
N LEU A 254 5.51 19.89 -8.21
CA LEU A 254 6.05 20.36 -6.93
C LEU A 254 6.87 19.27 -6.20
N PRO A 255 8.03 18.83 -6.74
CA PRO A 255 8.78 17.68 -6.22
C PRO A 255 9.41 17.86 -4.82
N LEU A 256 9.44 19.09 -4.29
CA LEU A 256 10.04 19.45 -2.99
C LEU A 256 9.02 20.04 -2.01
N LEU A 257 7.72 19.91 -2.28
CA LEU A 257 6.64 20.47 -1.46
C LEU A 257 6.68 20.01 0.01
N GLU A 258 7.24 18.83 0.29
CA GLU A 258 7.49 18.40 1.68
C GLU A 258 8.38 19.37 2.48
N ASN A 259 9.26 20.13 1.82
CA ASN A 259 10.15 21.10 2.47
C ASN A 259 9.39 22.36 2.92
N ASN A 260 8.30 22.74 2.22
CA ASN A 260 7.42 23.83 2.66
C ASN A 260 6.82 23.50 4.04
N LEU A 261 6.31 22.27 4.21
CA LEU A 261 5.80 21.79 5.51
C LEU A 261 6.88 21.77 6.59
N LEU A 262 8.10 21.31 6.25
CA LEU A 262 9.23 21.34 7.18
C LEU A 262 9.63 22.77 7.56
N CYS A 263 9.48 23.74 6.66
CA CYS A 263 9.70 25.16 6.95
C CYS A 263 8.62 25.69 7.90
N CYS A 264 7.32 25.48 7.61
CA CYS A 264 6.23 25.88 8.52
C CYS A 264 6.44 25.39 9.95
N LEU A 265 6.87 24.13 10.12
CA LEU A 265 7.17 23.55 11.44
C LEU A 265 8.35 24.25 12.14
N GLU A 266 9.38 24.71 11.42
CA GLU A 266 10.47 25.48 12.02
C GLU A 266 10.10 26.96 12.26
N LEU A 267 9.26 27.57 11.42
CA LEU A 267 8.68 28.90 11.65
C LEU A 267 7.78 28.89 12.90
N ARG A 268 6.96 27.85 13.09
CA ARG A 268 6.13 27.71 14.29
C ARG A 268 6.99 27.51 15.54
N LYS A 269 8.07 26.71 15.47
CA LYS A 269 9.05 26.60 16.55
C LYS A 269 9.80 27.91 16.82
N TYR A 270 10.04 28.74 15.81
CA TYR A 270 10.60 30.09 15.99
C TYR A 270 9.61 30.98 16.75
N ARG A 271 8.33 31.00 16.37
CA ARG A 271 7.28 31.72 17.11
C ARG A 271 7.18 31.23 18.56
N ASN A 272 7.25 29.93 18.80
CA ASN A 272 7.11 29.35 20.14
C ASN A 272 8.31 29.62 21.07
N VAL A 273 9.50 30.01 20.57
CA VAL A 273 10.59 30.47 21.44
C VAL A 273 10.44 31.94 21.89
N HIS A 274 9.57 32.74 21.24
CA HIS A 274 9.18 34.10 21.65
C HIS A 274 8.14 34.11 22.80
N HIS A 275 8.33 33.22 23.78
CA HIS A 275 7.57 33.19 25.03
C HIS A 275 7.92 34.39 25.95
N ALA A 276 7.19 34.58 27.04
CA ALA A 276 7.26 35.77 27.90
C ALA A 276 8.63 36.11 28.54
N ARG A 277 9.62 35.21 28.46
CA ARG A 277 11.03 35.45 28.85
C ARG A 277 11.96 34.83 27.81
N PRO A 278 12.07 35.42 26.62
CA PRO A 278 12.73 34.79 25.48
C PRO A 278 14.23 34.61 25.70
N ASP A 279 14.77 33.45 25.33
CA ASP A 279 16.21 33.27 25.17
C ASP A 279 16.62 33.84 23.80
N HIS A 280 17.22 35.03 23.82
CA HIS A 280 17.70 35.72 22.62
C HIS A 280 18.77 34.93 21.85
N GLY A 281 19.59 34.13 22.54
CA GLY A 281 20.56 33.23 21.90
C GLY A 281 19.87 32.10 21.14
N LEU A 282 18.83 31.51 21.73
CA LEU A 282 17.99 30.50 21.06
C LEU A 282 17.22 31.08 19.86
N ILE A 283 16.70 32.30 19.98
CA ILE A 283 16.02 33.00 18.87
C ILE A 283 16.99 33.24 17.71
N LYS A 284 18.16 33.84 17.96
CA LYS A 284 19.18 34.07 16.91
C LYS A 284 19.64 32.74 16.28
N ARG A 285 19.78 31.68 17.08
CA ARG A 285 20.06 30.33 16.56
C ARG A 285 18.95 29.79 15.67
N LYS A 286 17.67 30.04 15.97
CA LYS A 286 16.54 29.68 15.11
C LYS A 286 16.54 30.46 13.80
N VAL A 287 16.78 31.78 13.83
CA VAL A 287 16.96 32.63 12.63
C VAL A 287 18.06 32.05 11.73
N HIS A 288 19.21 31.70 12.30
CA HIS A 288 20.32 31.08 11.57
C HIS A 288 19.98 29.71 10.97
N ILE A 289 19.30 28.83 11.71
CA ILE A 289 18.83 27.52 11.21
C ILE A 289 17.86 27.70 10.03
N ILE A 290 16.93 28.66 10.10
CA ILE A 290 15.98 28.96 9.02
C ILE A 290 16.75 29.47 7.79
N LYS A 291 17.68 30.42 7.99
CA LYS A 291 18.56 30.94 6.94
C LYS A 291 19.29 29.82 6.21
N GLU A 292 20.08 29.01 6.92
CA GLU A 292 20.94 28.00 6.29
C GLU A 292 20.13 26.89 5.62
N ARG A 293 19.08 26.39 6.28
CA ARG A 293 18.37 25.20 5.83
C ARG A 293 17.39 25.46 4.68
N PHE A 294 16.80 26.66 4.62
CA PHE A 294 15.68 26.94 3.73
C PHE A 294 15.91 28.10 2.77
N LEU A 295 16.67 29.13 3.17
CA LEU A 295 16.79 30.39 2.40
C LEU A 295 18.12 30.54 1.64
N SER A 296 19.22 29.94 2.11
CA SER A 296 20.57 30.22 1.59
C SER A 296 20.99 29.38 0.37
N SER A 297 20.16 28.45 -0.09
CA SER A 297 20.52 27.46 -1.12
C SER A 297 20.33 28.02 -2.54
N GLN A 298 21.18 28.96 -2.93
CA GLN A 298 21.08 29.68 -4.23
C GLN A 298 21.21 28.74 -5.45
N ASP A 299 22.08 27.73 -5.39
CA ASP A 299 22.30 26.79 -6.51
C ASP A 299 21.24 25.68 -6.63
N ASN A 300 20.42 25.48 -5.58
CA ASN A 300 19.40 24.44 -5.53
C ASN A 300 18.31 24.82 -4.51
N PRO A 301 17.27 25.57 -4.89
CA PRO A 301 16.29 26.10 -3.95
C PRO A 301 15.54 24.97 -3.24
N VAL A 302 15.71 24.90 -1.92
CA VAL A 302 15.10 23.86 -1.07
C VAL A 302 13.58 24.03 -0.97
N LEU A 303 13.11 25.28 -1.04
CA LEU A 303 11.71 25.68 -1.04
C LEU A 303 11.25 26.10 -2.43
N GLN A 304 10.02 25.73 -2.79
CA GLN A 304 9.45 26.03 -4.12
C GLN A 304 8.70 27.37 -4.11
N LEU A 305 9.40 28.43 -3.70
CA LEU A 305 8.88 29.79 -3.52
C LEU A 305 9.09 30.66 -4.77
N SER A 306 8.40 31.80 -4.83
CA SER A 306 8.81 32.90 -5.71
C SER A 306 10.19 33.42 -5.29
N PRO A 307 11.13 33.68 -6.22
CA PRO A 307 12.47 34.18 -5.87
C PRO A 307 12.40 35.49 -5.07
N ASP A 308 11.49 36.41 -5.42
CA ASP A 308 11.31 37.69 -4.73
C ASP A 308 11.01 37.52 -3.23
N LEU A 309 10.23 36.49 -2.88
CA LEU A 309 9.85 36.19 -1.51
C LEU A 309 11.01 35.54 -0.73
N VAL A 310 11.83 34.71 -1.38
CA VAL A 310 13.06 34.17 -0.79
C VAL A 310 14.07 35.29 -0.55
N GLU A 311 14.27 36.18 -1.51
CA GLU A 311 15.19 37.32 -1.37
C GLU A 311 14.74 38.31 -0.29
N SER A 312 13.45 38.61 -0.21
CA SER A 312 12.92 39.43 0.91
C SER A 312 13.15 38.75 2.24
N ALA A 313 12.70 37.49 2.41
CA ALA A 313 12.86 36.76 3.66
C ALA A 313 14.34 36.60 4.06
N LEU A 314 15.25 36.41 3.09
CA LEU A 314 16.69 36.34 3.32
C LEU A 314 17.25 37.69 3.80
N ARG A 315 16.86 38.80 3.16
CA ARG A 315 17.25 40.16 3.54
C ARG A 315 16.75 40.51 4.95
N ASP A 316 15.48 40.23 5.24
CA ASP A 316 14.87 40.47 6.55
C ASP A 316 15.56 39.62 7.63
N THR A 317 15.88 38.36 7.31
CA THR A 317 16.66 37.44 8.16
C THR A 317 18.09 37.95 8.41
N GLU A 318 18.74 38.55 7.41
CA GLU A 318 20.08 39.14 7.55
C GLU A 318 20.06 40.41 8.40
N VAL A 319 19.08 41.29 8.22
CA VAL A 319 18.90 42.47 9.10
C VAL A 319 18.61 42.01 10.54
N ALA A 320 17.72 41.03 10.72
CA ALA A 320 17.40 40.48 12.04
C ALA A 320 18.57 39.75 12.72
N ALA A 321 19.53 39.19 11.97
CA ALA A 321 20.74 38.59 12.53
C ALA A 321 21.68 39.62 13.19
N HIS A 322 21.62 40.90 12.76
CA HIS A 322 22.43 42.00 13.29
C HIS A 322 21.69 42.86 14.32
N GLY A 323 20.35 42.84 14.32
CA GLY A 323 19.52 43.51 15.32
C GLY A 323 19.35 42.71 16.63
N ASP A 324 18.83 43.38 17.66
CA ASP A 324 18.46 42.71 18.92
C ASP A 324 17.17 43.33 19.54
N PRO A 325 16.15 42.54 19.90
CA PRO A 325 15.92 41.14 19.50
C PRO A 325 15.22 41.03 18.12
N PRO A 326 15.37 39.91 17.39
CA PRO A 326 14.56 39.62 16.20
C PRO A 326 13.06 39.68 16.48
N SER A 327 12.25 40.18 15.54
CA SER A 327 10.79 40.26 15.71
C SER A 327 10.12 38.88 15.68
N ILE A 328 9.10 38.65 16.52
CA ILE A 328 8.27 37.44 16.45
C ILE A 328 7.59 37.29 15.07
N ALA A 329 7.24 38.40 14.44
CA ALA A 329 6.55 38.49 13.14
C ALA A 329 7.51 38.47 11.93
N LEU A 330 8.81 38.19 12.14
CA LEU A 330 9.85 38.25 11.10
C LEU A 330 9.55 37.38 9.86
N TYR A 331 8.81 36.30 10.05
CA TYR A 331 8.52 35.33 8.99
C TYR A 331 7.04 35.24 8.62
N ASP A 332 6.18 36.15 9.09
CA ASP A 332 4.73 36.08 8.84
C ASP A 332 4.40 36.06 7.32
N PRO A 333 4.98 36.91 6.44
CA PRO A 333 4.72 36.84 5.00
C PRO A 333 5.17 35.53 4.34
N LEU A 334 6.24 34.92 4.87
CA LEU A 334 6.74 33.62 4.40
C LEU A 334 5.83 32.49 4.89
N HIS A 335 5.38 32.55 6.14
CA HIS A 335 4.45 31.60 6.74
C HIS A 335 3.13 31.57 5.97
N ASP A 336 2.53 32.72 5.71
CA ASP A 336 1.22 32.82 5.07
C ASP A 336 1.26 32.25 3.65
N TRP A 337 2.27 32.59 2.85
CA TRP A 337 2.48 31.97 1.54
C TRP A 337 2.66 30.44 1.62
N LEU A 338 3.44 29.97 2.60
CA LEU A 338 3.66 28.52 2.77
C LEU A 338 2.36 27.80 3.15
N MET A 339 1.53 28.41 4.00
CA MET A 339 0.19 27.91 4.34
C MET A 339 -0.69 27.84 3.09
N ASP A 340 -0.81 28.92 2.31
CA ASP A 340 -1.56 28.95 1.05
C ASP A 340 -1.10 27.84 0.07
N SER A 341 0.21 27.59 -0.02
CA SER A 341 0.78 26.52 -0.86
C SER A 341 0.45 25.09 -0.38
N LEU A 342 0.16 24.91 0.90
CA LEU A 342 -0.05 23.60 1.55
C LEU A 342 -1.53 23.28 1.80
N LEU A 343 -2.39 24.30 1.96
CA LEU A 343 -3.80 24.15 2.31
C LEU A 343 -4.61 23.27 1.34
N PRO A 344 -4.51 23.39 0.00
CA PRO A 344 -5.21 22.47 -0.91
C PRO A 344 -4.83 21.01 -0.69
N PHE A 345 -3.52 20.76 -0.50
CA PHE A 345 -3.00 19.42 -0.21
C PHE A 345 -3.46 18.91 1.16
N TRP A 346 -3.58 19.77 2.17
CA TRP A 346 -4.14 19.40 3.47
C TRP A 346 -5.61 19.00 3.35
N ALA A 347 -6.44 19.79 2.67
CA ALA A 347 -7.85 19.47 2.44
C ALA A 347 -8.03 18.13 1.67
N GLY A 348 -7.16 17.85 0.70
CA GLY A 348 -7.10 16.54 0.02
C GLY A 348 -6.64 15.40 0.93
N PHE A 349 -5.58 15.64 1.72
CA PHE A 349 -5.10 14.69 2.71
C PHE A 349 -6.18 14.34 3.73
N TRP A 350 -6.87 15.32 4.30
CA TRP A 350 -7.86 15.16 5.35
C TRP A 350 -9.01 14.22 4.95
N LYS A 351 -9.49 14.33 3.71
CA LYS A 351 -10.49 13.42 3.11
C LYS A 351 -10.00 11.97 3.04
N THR A 352 -8.70 11.75 2.80
CA THR A 352 -8.11 10.39 2.83
C THR A 352 -7.80 9.91 4.25
N TRP A 353 -7.45 10.83 5.15
CA TRP A 353 -7.09 10.58 6.55
C TRP A 353 -8.30 10.16 7.38
N ALA A 354 -9.44 10.84 7.23
CA ALA A 354 -10.69 10.49 7.91
C ALA A 354 -11.18 9.07 7.58
N ALA A 355 -10.75 8.49 6.44
CA ALA A 355 -11.07 7.12 6.04
C ALA A 355 -10.08 6.06 6.58
N HIS A 356 -9.05 6.45 7.34
CA HIS A 356 -8.10 5.50 7.95
C HIS A 356 -8.67 4.88 9.23
N SER A 357 -8.43 3.58 9.43
CA SER A 357 -8.70 2.94 10.72
C SER A 357 -7.76 3.48 11.81
N PRO A 358 -8.18 3.53 13.09
CA PRO A 358 -7.37 4.12 14.18
C PRO A 358 -6.01 3.43 14.34
N THR A 359 -5.96 2.10 14.16
CA THR A 359 -4.71 1.32 14.17
C THR A 359 -3.76 1.67 13.02
N SER A 360 -4.29 2.09 11.87
CA SER A 360 -3.51 2.53 10.71
C SER A 360 -3.00 3.96 10.90
N ALA A 361 -3.85 4.87 11.41
CA ALA A 361 -3.50 6.27 11.65
C ALA A 361 -2.37 6.44 12.68
N GLN A 362 -2.33 5.59 13.72
CA GLN A 362 -1.25 5.64 14.72
C GLN A 362 0.10 5.10 14.23
N ARG A 363 0.14 4.39 13.08
CA ARG A 363 1.36 3.73 12.60
C ARG A 363 2.25 4.69 11.83
N VAL A 364 3.38 5.07 12.44
CA VAL A 364 4.40 5.94 11.80
C VAL A 364 4.72 5.50 10.36
N PRO A 365 4.53 6.39 9.37
CA PRO A 365 4.77 6.07 7.96
C PRO A 365 6.26 6.05 7.62
N LEU A 366 6.65 5.17 6.69
CA LEU A 366 8.01 5.16 6.14
C LEU A 366 8.18 6.27 5.09
N LEU A 367 9.01 7.26 5.41
CA LEU A 367 9.32 8.40 4.54
C LEU A 367 10.27 8.02 3.40
N ARG A 368 10.30 8.81 2.30
CA ARG A 368 11.12 8.55 1.10
C ARG A 368 12.60 8.25 1.43
N VAL A 369 13.21 9.05 2.30
CA VAL A 369 14.60 8.86 2.76
C VAL A 369 14.79 7.54 3.54
N GLN A 370 13.86 7.20 4.43
CA GLN A 370 13.93 5.93 5.18
C GLN A 370 13.76 4.72 4.28
N GLN A 371 12.88 4.80 3.26
CA GLN A 371 12.73 3.75 2.25
C GLN A 371 14.00 3.58 1.42
N MET A 372 14.64 4.68 1.00
CA MET A 372 15.94 4.66 0.31
C MET A 372 17.02 4.02 1.19
N LEU A 373 17.13 4.40 2.46
CA LEU A 373 18.10 3.83 3.40
C LEU A 373 17.88 2.32 3.61
N ARG A 374 16.63 1.88 3.76
CA ARG A 374 16.30 0.44 3.85
C ARG A 374 16.64 -0.33 2.58
N ARG A 375 16.43 0.27 1.39
CA ARG A 375 16.86 -0.34 0.11
C ARG A 375 18.39 -0.46 0.04
N ARG A 376 19.12 0.59 0.43
CA ARG A 376 20.60 0.57 0.47
C ARG A 376 21.12 -0.47 1.46
N LEU A 377 20.51 -0.58 2.64
CA LEU A 377 20.85 -1.61 3.63
C LEU A 377 20.58 -3.02 3.08
N ALA A 378 19.41 -3.26 2.49
CA ALA A 378 19.08 -4.57 1.91
C ALA A 378 19.99 -4.97 0.74
N LEU A 379 20.48 -4.00 -0.05
CA LEU A 379 21.51 -4.27 -1.08
C LEU A 379 22.84 -4.65 -0.43
N PHE A 380 23.27 -3.90 0.59
CA PHE A 380 24.50 -4.16 1.32
C PHE A 380 24.50 -5.50 2.08
N GLU A 381 23.35 -5.93 2.61
CA GLU A 381 23.17 -7.24 3.27
C GLU A 381 23.19 -8.42 2.29
N VAL A 382 22.98 -8.17 0.99
CA VAL A 382 22.94 -9.20 -0.08
C VAL A 382 24.24 -9.27 -0.87
N GLU A 383 25.04 -8.20 -0.92
CA GLU A 383 26.36 -8.19 -1.56
C GLU A 383 27.43 -8.84 -0.65
N GLU A 384 27.79 -10.11 -0.92
CA GLU A 384 28.89 -10.82 -0.21
C GLU A 384 30.26 -10.12 -0.32
N THR A 385 30.44 -9.29 -1.36
CA THR A 385 31.63 -8.45 -1.52
C THR A 385 31.23 -7.02 -1.87
N PRO A 386 31.63 -6.00 -1.09
CA PRO A 386 31.31 -4.62 -1.41
C PRO A 386 31.98 -4.19 -2.72
N LEU A 387 31.24 -3.48 -3.56
CA LEU A 387 31.75 -2.84 -4.77
C LEU A 387 32.98 -1.98 -4.44
N ARG A 388 34.16 -2.41 -4.90
CA ARG A 388 35.42 -1.67 -4.70
C ARG A 388 35.63 -0.53 -5.70
N THR A 389 34.80 -0.48 -6.73
CA THR A 389 34.95 0.45 -7.86
C THR A 389 33.69 1.30 -7.95
N PHE A 390 33.78 2.57 -7.54
CA PHE A 390 32.69 3.54 -7.68
C PHE A 390 32.98 4.45 -8.87
N HIS A 391 32.15 4.38 -9.90
CA HIS A 391 32.17 5.33 -11.00
C HIS A 391 31.42 6.59 -10.57
N LEU A 392 32.15 7.69 -10.36
CA LEU A 392 31.54 9.00 -10.15
C LEU A 392 30.83 9.44 -11.44
N PRO A 393 29.72 10.22 -11.34
CA PRO A 393 29.12 10.86 -12.51
C PRO A 393 30.17 11.68 -13.27
N PRO A 394 30.18 11.65 -14.62
CA PRO A 394 31.16 12.40 -15.39
C PRO A 394 30.96 13.91 -15.17
N VAL A 395 31.89 14.52 -14.43
CA VAL A 395 31.95 15.97 -14.25
C VAL A 395 32.32 16.58 -15.59
N GLN A 396 31.46 17.45 -16.14
CA GLN A 396 31.80 18.17 -17.37
C GLN A 396 33.00 19.10 -17.08
N PRO A 397 34.09 19.04 -17.88
CA PRO A 397 35.25 19.88 -17.63
C PRO A 397 34.88 21.36 -17.87
N ASN A 398 35.14 22.19 -16.86
CA ASN A 398 34.90 23.62 -16.90
C ASN A 398 35.82 24.26 -17.97
N PRO A 399 35.30 25.00 -18.98
CA PRO A 399 36.07 25.36 -20.18
C PRO A 399 37.09 26.51 -20.01
N LYS A 400 37.73 26.63 -18.84
CA LYS A 400 38.84 27.57 -18.58
C LYS A 400 40.14 26.80 -18.31
N PRO A 401 41.18 26.92 -19.15
CA PRO A 401 42.45 26.25 -18.96
C PRO A 401 43.31 26.99 -17.92
N ALA A 402 43.00 26.80 -16.64
CA ALA A 402 44.00 26.96 -15.58
C ALA A 402 44.81 25.66 -15.49
N ALA A 403 46.10 25.75 -15.12
CA ALA A 403 47.00 24.59 -15.09
C ALA A 403 46.40 23.44 -14.27
N ALA A 404 46.28 22.25 -14.89
CA ALA A 404 45.54 21.14 -14.33
C ALA A 404 46.35 20.43 -13.23
N ALA A 405 46.33 21.00 -12.01
CA ALA A 405 46.74 20.29 -10.82
C ALA A 405 45.90 19.00 -10.71
N THR A 406 46.55 17.85 -10.53
CA THR A 406 45.83 16.57 -10.48
C THR A 406 45.26 16.39 -9.08
N VAL A 407 44.04 16.88 -8.89
CA VAL A 407 43.31 16.80 -7.62
C VAL A 407 42.79 15.39 -7.40
N THR A 408 43.42 14.65 -6.49
CA THR A 408 42.98 13.32 -6.08
C THR A 408 42.17 13.41 -4.80
N TYR A 409 40.91 12.97 -4.86
CA TYR A 409 40.08 12.78 -3.68
C TYR A 409 40.23 11.34 -3.16
N SER A 410 40.53 11.17 -1.86
CA SER A 410 40.48 9.85 -1.22
C SER A 410 39.63 9.89 0.04
N PHE A 411 38.79 8.88 0.26
CA PHE A 411 37.94 8.78 1.44
C PHE A 411 38.36 7.60 2.32
N SER A 412 38.40 7.81 3.64
CA SER A 412 38.50 6.73 4.63
C SER A 412 37.59 7.02 5.82
N MET A 413 37.09 5.97 6.49
CA MET A 413 36.21 6.16 7.65
C MET A 413 36.90 6.83 8.85
N THR A 414 38.23 6.76 8.93
CA THR A 414 39.02 7.38 10.01
C THR A 414 39.46 8.82 9.72
N HIS A 415 39.71 9.18 8.46
CA HIS A 415 40.21 10.52 8.08
C HIS A 415 39.21 11.35 7.26
N GLY A 416 38.01 10.82 7.00
CA GLY A 416 37.02 11.48 6.16
C GLY A 416 37.45 11.57 4.70
N LEU A 417 37.02 12.63 4.03
CA LEU A 417 37.36 12.94 2.65
C LEU A 417 38.61 13.85 2.62
N THR A 418 39.70 13.35 2.05
CA THR A 418 40.98 14.06 1.97
C THR A 418 41.28 14.47 0.53
N LEU A 419 41.76 15.70 0.36
CA LEU A 419 42.18 16.26 -0.92
C LEU A 419 43.70 16.15 -1.04
N LYS A 420 44.20 15.58 -2.14
CA LYS A 420 45.62 15.63 -2.51
C LYS A 420 45.77 16.27 -3.87
N GLU A 421 46.09 17.55 -3.86
CA GLU A 421 46.46 18.31 -5.05
C GLU A 421 47.90 17.96 -5.43
N SER A 422 48.12 17.58 -6.69
CA SER A 422 49.45 17.23 -7.20
C SER A 422 49.84 18.22 -8.30
N ASP A 423 50.74 19.13 -7.97
CA ASP A 423 51.32 20.08 -8.92
C ASP A 423 52.22 19.35 -9.92
N ALA A 424 51.82 19.39 -11.20
CA ALA A 424 52.51 18.72 -12.28
C ALA A 424 53.72 19.54 -12.79
N GLN A 425 54.73 19.81 -11.95
CA GLN A 425 56.07 20.24 -12.39
C GLN A 425 57.15 20.25 -11.29
N THR A 426 57.87 19.14 -11.09
CA THR A 426 59.33 19.18 -10.86
C THR A 426 59.94 17.84 -11.31
N PRO A 427 60.90 17.81 -12.25
CA PRO A 427 61.63 16.59 -12.58
C PRO A 427 62.82 16.40 -11.61
N ASP A 428 62.76 15.38 -10.76
CA ASP A 428 63.88 15.01 -9.89
C ASP A 428 65.07 14.44 -10.71
N PRO A 429 66.33 14.78 -10.35
CA PRO A 429 67.52 14.28 -11.03
C PRO A 429 67.88 12.83 -10.60
N PRO A 430 68.57 12.05 -11.45
CA PRO A 430 68.71 10.60 -11.25
C PRO A 430 69.93 10.20 -10.40
N SER A 431 69.70 9.74 -9.17
CA SER A 431 70.53 8.77 -8.40
C SER A 431 69.94 8.56 -7.00
N ARG A 432 70.03 7.41 -6.35
CA ARG A 432 70.98 6.28 -6.51
C ARG A 432 70.29 4.96 -6.11
N ARG A 433 70.67 3.83 -6.73
CA ARG A 433 70.27 2.49 -6.28
C ARG A 433 70.95 2.15 -4.95
N THR A 434 70.18 1.72 -3.95
CA THR A 434 70.61 0.74 -2.94
C THR A 434 69.48 -0.25 -2.70
N SER A 435 69.72 -1.51 -3.06
CA SER A 435 68.76 -2.62 -2.99
C SER A 435 68.86 -3.37 -1.65
N GLN A 436 67.75 -3.41 -0.90
CA GLN A 436 67.39 -4.40 0.11
C GLN A 436 65.85 -4.54 0.01
N THR A 437 65.20 -5.55 -0.56
CA THR A 437 65.22 -7.00 -0.24
C THR A 437 65.22 -7.32 1.26
N GLY A 438 64.02 -7.24 1.86
CA GLY A 438 63.69 -7.81 3.17
C GLY A 438 62.18 -8.18 3.20
N PRO A 439 61.79 -9.37 3.70
CA PRO A 439 60.43 -9.88 3.53
C PRO A 439 59.41 -9.39 4.60
N LEU A 440 58.13 -9.49 4.25
CA LEU A 440 56.98 -9.25 5.13
C LEU A 440 56.98 -10.17 6.38
N PRO A 441 56.69 -9.66 7.58
CA PRO A 441 56.34 -10.49 8.73
C PRO A 441 54.84 -10.88 8.69
N PRO A 442 54.46 -12.13 9.00
CA PRO A 442 53.07 -12.55 9.08
C PRO A 442 52.43 -12.11 10.41
N ILE A 443 51.24 -11.51 10.35
CA ILE A 443 50.44 -11.17 11.53
C ILE A 443 49.50 -12.34 11.86
N HIS A 444 49.87 -13.16 12.85
CA HIS A 444 48.92 -14.06 13.52
C HIS A 444 48.25 -13.32 14.70
N PRO A 445 46.96 -13.61 15.00
CA PRO A 445 46.26 -13.02 16.13
C PRO A 445 46.62 -13.73 17.44
N ALA A 446 47.04 -12.96 18.46
CA ALA A 446 47.19 -13.46 19.82
C ALA A 446 46.01 -13.01 20.68
N SER A 447 45.20 -13.96 21.15
CA SER A 447 44.24 -13.72 22.24
C SER A 447 44.98 -13.62 23.58
N PRO A 448 44.60 -12.72 24.50
CA PRO A 448 44.94 -12.82 25.90
C PRO A 448 43.87 -13.62 26.66
N GLU A 449 44.31 -14.67 27.35
CA GLU A 449 43.44 -15.50 28.19
C GLU A 449 42.97 -14.80 29.48
N ARG A 450 41.89 -15.36 30.04
CA ARG A 450 41.42 -15.12 31.40
C ARG A 450 42.55 -15.24 32.43
N THR A 451 42.69 -14.25 33.31
CA THR A 451 43.28 -14.50 34.64
C THR A 451 42.22 -14.40 35.73
N ARG A 452 42.01 -15.51 36.42
CA ARG A 452 41.06 -15.71 37.52
C ARG A 452 41.70 -15.32 38.85
N ARG A 453 41.06 -14.47 39.64
CA ARG A 453 41.28 -14.40 41.11
C ARG A 453 39.93 -14.41 41.83
N GLN A 454 39.80 -15.33 42.78
CA GLN A 454 38.68 -15.45 43.72
C GLN A 454 39.19 -15.15 45.15
N HIS A 455 38.24 -15.12 46.10
CA HIS A 455 38.39 -14.92 47.55
C HIS A 455 38.49 -13.44 47.99
N SER A 456 37.80 -12.99 49.04
CA SER A 456 36.83 -13.68 49.91
C SER A 456 35.76 -12.71 50.44
N ALA A 457 34.68 -13.27 50.99
CA ALA A 457 33.58 -12.53 51.60
C ALA A 457 33.92 -11.96 52.99
N ALA A 458 33.20 -10.90 53.38
CA ALA A 458 32.85 -10.63 54.78
C ALA A 458 31.49 -9.90 54.82
N SER A 459 30.62 -10.35 55.72
CA SER A 459 29.34 -9.71 56.04
C SER A 459 29.55 -8.72 57.19
N HIS A 460 28.85 -7.58 57.19
CA HIS A 460 28.17 -7.07 58.38
C HIS A 460 27.33 -5.80 58.14
N LYS A 461 26.10 -5.86 58.69
CA LYS A 461 25.13 -4.79 58.96
C LYS A 461 24.40 -4.17 57.76
#